data_AF-A0A7W0S275-F1
#
_entry.id   AF-A0A7W0S275-F1
#
_cell.length_a   1.000
_cell.length_b   1.000
_cell.length_c   1.000
_cell.angle_alpha   90.00
_cell.angle_beta   90.00
_cell.angle_gamma   90.00
#
_symmetry.space_group_name_H-M   'P 1'
#
loop_
_entity.id
_entity.type
_entity.pdbx_description
1 polymer ?
#
loop_
_entity_poly.entity_id
_entity_poly.type
_entity_poly.pdbx_seq_one_letter_code
_entity_poly.pdbx_strand_id
1 'polypeptide(L)'
;MSARLAERGVLLDGDEPKLVLLCVPDRAIAEVAREFAPGPWIAHVSGATPLSALDPHERRFGMHPLQSFSRSHGPEQLDGAWAAVTSESDAARDVGFWLAE
;
A
#
# COMPACT_ATOMS: atom_id res chain seq x y z
N MET A 1 -18.15 3.84 9.52
CA MET A 1 -17.46 3.09 8.46
C MET A 1 -16.03 2.93 8.92
N SER A 2 -15.71 1.81 9.58
CA SER A 2 -14.34 1.52 9.98
C SER A 2 -13.64 0.94 8.75
N ALA A 3 -12.47 1.46 8.39
CA ALA A 3 -11.65 0.85 7.34
C ALA A 3 -11.27 -0.57 7.81
N ARG A 4 -11.27 -1.58 6.92
CA ARG A 4 -10.97 -3.00 7.26
C ARG A 4 -9.69 -3.17 8.07
N LEU A 5 -8.69 -2.33 7.82
CA LEU A 5 -7.46 -2.27 8.62
C LEU A 5 -7.73 -1.93 10.10
N ALA A 6 -8.59 -0.94 10.38
CA ALA A 6 -8.97 -0.60 11.74
C ALA A 6 -9.75 -1.73 12.44
N GLU A 7 -10.56 -2.49 11.70
CA GLU A 7 -11.25 -3.68 12.23
C GLU A 7 -10.27 -4.81 12.58
N ARG A 8 -9.15 -4.89 11.86
CA ARG A 8 -8.00 -5.76 12.17
C ARG A 8 -7.13 -5.23 13.33
N GLY A 9 -7.49 -4.10 13.94
CA GLY A 9 -6.72 -3.47 15.02
C GLY A 9 -5.47 -2.71 14.55
N VAL A 10 -5.35 -2.43 13.25
CA VAL A 10 -4.28 -1.59 12.71
C VAL A 10 -4.57 -0.14 13.07
N LEU A 11 -3.61 0.50 13.74
CA LEU A 11 -3.66 1.93 14.00
C LEU A 11 -3.39 2.71 12.70
N LEU A 12 -4.32 3.57 12.34
CA LEU A 12 -4.23 4.45 11.19
C LEU A 12 -3.82 5.86 11.64
N ASP A 13 -3.20 6.62 10.72
CA ASP A 13 -2.87 8.03 10.92
C ASP A 13 -2.02 8.34 12.17
N GLY A 14 -1.08 7.44 12.50
CA GLY A 14 -0.14 7.65 13.61
C GLY A 14 0.99 8.64 13.27
N ASP A 15 1.48 9.36 14.29
CA ASP A 15 2.54 10.37 14.14
C ASP A 15 3.88 9.79 13.64
N GLU A 16 4.15 8.52 13.95
CA GLU A 16 5.33 7.77 13.49
C GLU A 16 4.92 6.48 12.77
N PRO A 17 4.40 6.57 11.53
CA PRO A 17 3.93 5.40 10.81
C PRO A 17 5.08 4.43 10.57
N LYS A 18 4.84 3.12 10.72
CA LYS A 18 5.79 2.08 10.32
C LYS A 18 5.63 1.68 8.85
N LEU A 19 4.48 2.00 8.27
CA LEU A 19 4.12 1.78 6.87
C LEU A 19 3.30 2.97 6.37
N VAL A 20 3.66 3.50 5.21
CA VAL A 20 2.91 4.52 4.46
C VAL A 20 2.37 3.87 3.19
N LEU A 21 1.04 3.86 3.02
CA LEU A 21 0.38 3.30 1.83
C LEU A 21 -0.13 4.44 0.92
N LEU A 22 0.46 4.55 -0.26
CA LEU A 22 0.13 5.55 -1.26
C LEU A 22 -1.07 5.11 -2.10
N CYS A 23 -2.24 5.64 -1.73
CA CYS A 23 -3.50 5.49 -2.46
C CYS A 23 -3.80 6.71 -3.34
N VAL A 24 -2.81 7.13 -4.12
CA VAL A 24 -2.87 8.30 -5.02
C VAL A 24 -2.92 7.85 -6.48
N PRO A 25 -3.30 8.72 -7.44
CA PRO A 25 -3.19 8.39 -8.85
C PRO A 25 -1.75 8.02 -9.23
N ASP A 26 -1.57 7.03 -10.11
CA ASP A 26 -0.27 6.47 -10.49
C ASP A 26 0.80 7.53 -10.82
N ARG A 27 0.40 8.55 -11.60
CA ARG A 27 1.27 9.67 -12.00
C ARG A 27 1.85 10.48 -10.83
N ALA A 28 1.23 10.42 -9.66
CA ALA A 28 1.62 11.16 -8.46
C ALA A 28 2.45 10.31 -7.48
N ILE A 29 2.54 8.99 -7.69
CA ILE A 29 3.23 8.07 -6.74
C ILE A 29 4.66 8.54 -6.47
N ALA A 30 5.43 8.83 -7.52
CA ALA A 30 6.83 9.21 -7.38
C ALA A 30 7.05 10.58 -6.73
N GLU A 31 6.12 11.52 -6.93
CA GLU A 31 6.16 12.83 -6.29
C GLU A 31 5.87 12.69 -4.80
N VAL A 32 4.74 12.04 -4.46
CA VAL A 32 4.30 11.86 -3.08
C VAL A 32 5.26 11.00 -2.28
N ALA A 33 5.86 9.97 -2.89
CA ALA A 33 6.84 9.13 -2.21
C ALA A 33 8.05 9.93 -1.70
N ARG A 34 8.46 10.99 -2.42
CA ARG A 34 9.60 11.83 -2.04
C ARG A 34 9.31 12.82 -0.91
N GLU A 35 8.04 13.02 -0.57
CA GLU A 35 7.65 13.85 0.58
C GLU A 35 7.97 13.16 1.91
N PHE A 36 8.19 11.85 1.89
CA PHE A 36 8.53 11.07 3.08
C PHE A 36 10.04 10.83 3.17
N ALA A 37 10.59 10.98 4.37
CA ALA A 37 11.95 10.58 4.66
C ALA A 37 12.07 9.04 4.65
N PRO A 38 13.22 8.47 4.19
CA PRO A 38 13.47 7.04 4.33
C PRO A 38 13.44 6.59 5.79
N GLY A 39 12.86 5.42 6.06
CA GLY A 39 12.72 4.88 7.43
C GLY A 39 11.55 3.91 7.57
N PRO A 40 10.29 4.38 7.40
CA PRO A 40 9.13 3.50 7.33
C PRO A 40 9.14 2.66 6.05
N TRP A 41 8.29 1.65 6.01
CA TRP A 41 7.90 1.02 4.75
C TRP A 41 7.10 2.01 3.91
N ILE A 42 7.30 2.02 2.60
CA ILE A 42 6.46 2.76 1.66
C ILE A 42 5.91 1.81 0.59
N ALA A 43 4.62 1.91 0.31
CA ALA A 43 3.98 1.05 -0.67
C ALA A 43 2.96 1.81 -1.52
N HIS A 44 2.64 1.29 -2.69
CA HIS A 44 1.54 1.80 -3.52
C HIS A 44 0.59 0.67 -3.92
N VAL A 45 -0.62 1.06 -4.35
CA VAL A 45 -1.66 0.10 -4.79
C VAL A 45 -1.79 -0.09 -6.30
N SER A 46 -0.97 0.63 -7.08
CA SER A 46 -0.93 0.49 -8.53
C SER A 46 -0.40 -0.89 -8.94
N GLY A 47 -1.08 -1.53 -9.90
CA GLY A 47 -0.62 -2.75 -10.57
C GLY A 47 0.28 -2.49 -11.79
N ALA A 48 0.48 -1.23 -12.16
CA ALA A 48 1.24 -0.85 -13.36
C ALA A 48 2.49 -0.01 -13.06
N THR A 49 2.53 0.66 -11.91
CA THR A 49 3.66 1.50 -11.51
C THR A 49 4.81 0.64 -10.98
N PRO A 50 6.05 0.80 -11.47
CA PRO A 50 7.20 0.04 -10.99
C PRO A 50 7.68 0.53 -9.62
N LEU A 51 8.34 -0.35 -8.85
CA LEU A 51 8.88 -0.02 -7.53
C LEU A 51 9.93 1.09 -7.54
N SER A 52 10.63 1.30 -8.66
CA SER A 52 11.57 2.43 -8.83
C SER A 52 10.89 3.80 -8.70
N ALA A 53 9.56 3.89 -8.86
CA ALA A 53 8.82 5.10 -8.53
C ALA A 53 8.92 5.48 -7.04
N LEU A 54 9.27 4.53 -6.18
CA LEU A 54 9.46 4.73 -4.74
C LEU A 54 10.93 5.00 -4.38
N ASP A 55 11.83 5.27 -5.33
CA ASP A 55 13.21 5.70 -5.01
C ASP A 55 13.19 7.00 -4.17
N PRO A 56 14.05 7.13 -3.13
CA PRO A 56 15.17 6.24 -2.76
C PRO A 56 14.83 5.21 -1.67
N HIS A 57 13.56 4.90 -1.42
CA HIS A 57 13.15 4.05 -0.31
C HIS A 57 13.51 2.58 -0.53
N GLU A 58 14.38 2.02 0.30
CA GLU A 58 14.75 0.60 0.24
C GLU A 58 13.66 -0.32 0.82
N ARG A 59 12.96 0.16 1.86
CA ARG A 59 11.82 -0.54 2.47
C ARG A 59 10.56 -0.26 1.66
N ARG A 60 10.42 -0.96 0.53
CA ARG A 60 9.32 -0.74 -0.40
C ARG A 60 8.70 -2.01 -0.95
N PHE A 61 7.42 -1.92 -1.31
CA PHE A 61 6.69 -2.96 -2.06
C PHE A 61 5.47 -2.37 -2.78
N GLY A 62 4.88 -3.15 -3.68
CA GLY A 62 3.60 -2.84 -4.32
C GLY A 62 2.57 -3.88 -3.90
N MET A 63 1.34 -3.46 -3.63
CA MET A 63 0.22 -4.35 -3.32
C MET A 63 -0.98 -3.96 -4.18
N HIS A 64 -1.26 -4.75 -5.21
CA HIS A 64 -2.31 -4.43 -6.19
C HIS A 64 -3.52 -5.34 -5.98
N PRO A 65 -4.67 -4.84 -5.51
CA PRO A 65 -5.89 -5.63 -5.50
C PRO A 65 -6.31 -5.96 -6.93
N LEU A 66 -6.58 -7.23 -7.20
CA LEU A 66 -6.96 -7.80 -8.50
C LEU A 66 -8.45 -7.59 -8.81
N GLN A 67 -8.96 -6.42 -8.47
CA GLN A 67 -10.35 -6.03 -8.66
C GLN A 67 -10.46 -4.52 -8.91
N SER A 68 -11.43 -4.13 -9.75
CA SER A 68 -11.80 -2.73 -9.94
C SER A 68 -12.72 -2.26 -8.80
N PHE A 69 -12.39 -1.11 -8.19
CA PHE A 69 -13.24 -0.48 -7.18
C PHE A 69 -14.06 0.66 -7.77
N SER A 70 -15.28 0.82 -7.28
CA SER A 70 -16.12 1.99 -7.55
C SER A 70 -16.42 2.74 -6.26
N ARG A 71 -16.56 4.06 -6.36
CA ARG A 71 -17.02 4.92 -5.27
C ARG A 71 -18.51 4.71 -4.94
N SER A 72 -19.26 4.02 -5.81
CA SER A 72 -20.68 3.72 -5.61
C SER A 72 -20.93 2.58 -4.62
N HIS A 73 -19.90 1.83 -4.27
CA HIS A 73 -19.96 0.73 -3.30
C HIS A 73 -19.03 1.03 -2.14
N GLY A 74 -19.26 0.36 -1.01
CA GLY A 74 -18.50 0.57 0.21
C GLY A 74 -17.22 -0.28 0.28
N PRO A 75 -16.60 -0.34 1.47
CA PRO A 75 -15.37 -1.09 1.71
C PRO A 75 -15.53 -2.60 1.58
N GLU A 76 -16.75 -3.15 1.57
CA GLU A 76 -17.05 -4.56 1.33
C GLU A 76 -16.53 -5.07 -0.01
N GLN A 77 -16.21 -4.17 -0.95
CA GLN A 77 -15.52 -4.53 -2.20
C GLN A 77 -14.16 -5.20 -1.95
N LEU A 78 -13.53 -4.98 -0.79
CA LEU A 78 -12.27 -5.63 -0.43
C LEU A 78 -12.48 -7.06 0.07
N ASP A 79 -13.70 -7.45 0.44
CA ASP A 79 -13.97 -8.74 1.06
C ASP A 79 -13.78 -9.88 0.04
N GLY A 80 -12.78 -10.73 0.29
CA GLY A 80 -12.42 -11.82 -0.63
C GLY A 80 -11.70 -11.38 -1.90
N ALA A 81 -11.33 -10.10 -2.01
CA ALA A 81 -10.52 -9.61 -3.12
C ALA A 81 -9.10 -10.19 -3.02
N TRP A 82 -8.59 -10.74 -4.12
CA TRP A 82 -7.20 -11.15 -4.21
C TRP A 82 -6.31 -9.93 -4.41
N ALA A 83 -5.06 -9.99 -3.96
CA ALA A 83 -4.05 -8.98 -4.24
C ALA A 83 -2.75 -9.62 -4.72
N ALA A 84 -2.10 -8.98 -5.69
CA ALA A 84 -0.74 -9.28 -6.09
C ALA A 84 0.25 -8.43 -5.28
N VAL A 85 1.34 -9.06 -4.82
CA VAL A 85 2.43 -8.39 -4.11
C VAL A 85 3.67 -8.39 -4.99
N THR A 86 4.25 -7.21 -5.21
CA THR A 86 5.54 -7.03 -5.91
C THR A 86 6.59 -6.52 -4.91
N SER A 87 7.73 -7.20 -4.84
CA SER A 87 8.76 -6.95 -3.84
C SER A 87 10.15 -7.30 -4.36
N GLU A 88 11.18 -6.59 -3.91
CA GLU A 88 12.60 -6.85 -4.25
C GLU A 88 13.36 -7.55 -3.12
N SER A 89 12.72 -7.77 -1.96
CA SER A 89 13.29 -8.49 -0.82
C SER A 89 12.24 -9.37 -0.12
N ASP A 90 12.71 -10.38 0.61
CA ASP A 90 11.82 -11.26 1.39
C ASP A 90 11.08 -10.48 2.50
N ALA A 91 11.76 -9.54 3.17
CA ALA A 91 11.12 -8.69 4.17
C ALA A 91 9.99 -7.83 3.56
N ALA A 92 10.19 -7.32 2.35
CA ALA A 92 9.16 -6.57 1.62
C ALA A 92 7.98 -7.46 1.23
N ARG A 93 8.27 -8.70 0.81
CA ARG A 93 7.26 -9.72 0.50
C ARG A 93 6.40 -10.03 1.72
N ASP A 94 7.03 -10.28 2.88
CA ASP A 94 6.34 -10.63 4.11
C ASP A 94 5.41 -9.51 4.60
N VAL A 95 5.87 -8.26 4.59
CA VAL A 95 5.03 -7.10 4.95
C VAL A 95 3.91 -6.89 3.93
N GLY A 96 4.18 -7.07 2.65
CA GLY A 96 3.17 -6.97 1.59
C GLY A 96 2.07 -8.02 1.73
N PHE A 97 2.42 -9.27 2.06
CA PHE A 97 1.42 -10.32 2.32
C PHE A 97 0.64 -10.08 3.61
N TRP A 98 1.31 -9.68 4.70
CA TRP A 98 0.62 -9.30 5.94
C TRP A 98 -0.41 -8.19 5.70
N LEU A 99 -0.11 -7.22 4.84
CA LEU A 99 -1.06 -6.16 4.51
C LEU A 99 -2.27 -6.70 3.73
N ALA A 100 -2.04 -7.64 2.82
CA ALA A 100 -3.04 -8.20 1.90
C ALA A 100 -3.99 -9.24 2.52
N GLU A 101 -3.70 -9.76 3.72
CA GLU A 101 -4.60 -10.62 4.51
C GLU A 101 -5.82 -9.88 5.08
#